data_AF-A0A257CIV1-F1
#
_entry.id   AF-A0A257CIV1-F1
#
_cell.length_a   1.000
_cell.length_b   1.000
_cell.length_c   1.000
_cell.angle_alpha   90.00
_cell.angle_beta   90.00
_cell.angle_gamma   90.00
#
_symmetry.space_group_name_H-M   'P 1'
#
loop_
_entity.id
_entity.type
_entity.pdbx_description
1 polymer ?
#
loop_
_entity_poly.entity_id
_entity_poly.type
_entity_poly.pdbx_seq_one_letter_code
_entity_poly.pdbx_strand_id
1 'polypeptide(L)'
;MKLHLDAAAAMSSAMQAATSFSHLLTDQDPDDGDHVVPGELRRFLARLRLLHGVPFSYLVPDAALLPVESIRFFHIDRAWTDALVQGALSVGTVSTLDHAHLEAVYPHIRDEVDRTERAVRAPVLNGSPATARDQLDGPAGTITGCLLRSRLVSGWPGLHVRAYARDVLPDDALSTVAEDDPSRLKLLRMERLAPAVLLVLFDGLPEVVHIEEPRQGVQFGVRLNAADPPSARKARVALRNATDGALVPPINALTAGNSVEVPFRAGASGVIDVAELRKRLAAKVPNAASPLPASGLALQMLRFPYRQVFGDPSDEQGLHFQALDSFRPSVALADWKVSLDKVIKEARP
;
A
#
# COMPACT_ATOMS: atom_id res chain seq x y z
N MET A 1 -18.20 31.03 -55.87
CA MET A 1 -18.12 31.03 -54.39
C MET A 1 -17.19 29.89 -53.99
N LYS A 2 -15.88 30.14 -53.86
CA LYS A 2 -14.93 29.11 -53.40
C LYS A 2 -15.09 29.01 -51.89
N LEU A 3 -15.72 27.93 -51.42
CA LEU A 3 -15.72 27.57 -50.02
C LEU A 3 -14.26 27.31 -49.63
N HIS A 4 -13.63 28.28 -48.96
CA HIS A 4 -12.38 28.05 -48.28
C HIS A 4 -12.68 27.11 -47.12
N LEU A 5 -12.36 25.82 -47.29
CA LEU A 5 -12.23 24.89 -46.18
C LEU A 5 -11.09 25.41 -45.31
N ASP A 6 -11.46 26.12 -44.25
CA ASP A 6 -10.55 26.52 -43.19
C ASP A 6 -10.08 25.26 -42.45
N ALA A 7 -8.79 25.18 -42.13
CA ALA A 7 -8.20 24.07 -41.40
C ALA A 7 -8.89 23.87 -40.04
N ALA A 8 -9.31 24.96 -39.40
CA ALA A 8 -10.08 24.90 -38.15
C ALA A 8 -11.46 24.25 -38.35
N ALA A 9 -12.15 24.55 -39.45
CA ALA A 9 -13.44 23.97 -39.77
C ALA A 9 -13.32 22.47 -40.12
N ALA A 10 -12.29 22.10 -40.90
CA ALA A 10 -12.01 20.71 -41.23
C ALA A 10 -11.66 19.87 -39.99
N MET A 11 -10.87 20.42 -39.06
CA MET A 11 -10.51 19.75 -37.80
C MET A 11 -11.72 19.58 -36.87
N SER A 12 -12.56 20.62 -36.75
CA SER A 12 -13.80 20.56 -35.96
C SER A 12 -14.78 19.52 -36.50
N SER A 13 -14.96 19.45 -37.82
CA SER A 13 -15.80 18.41 -38.44
C SER A 13 -15.22 17.00 -38.30
N ALA A 14 -13.89 16.84 -38.36
CA ALA A 14 -13.24 15.56 -38.12
C ALA A 14 -13.41 15.10 -36.66
N MET A 15 -13.26 16.01 -35.69
CA MET A 15 -13.50 15.71 -34.28
C MET A 15 -14.96 15.31 -34.04
N GLN A 16 -15.94 16.06 -34.58
CA GLN A 16 -17.36 15.70 -34.46
C GLN A 16 -17.69 14.34 -35.07
N ALA A 17 -17.13 14.02 -36.24
CA ALA A 17 -17.29 12.71 -36.85
C ALA A 17 -16.68 11.62 -35.96
N ALA A 18 -15.43 11.78 -35.51
CA ALA A 18 -14.77 10.80 -34.64
C ALA A 18 -15.56 10.52 -33.36
N THR A 19 -16.09 11.55 -32.70
CA THR A 19 -16.96 11.38 -31.51
C THR A 19 -18.28 10.69 -31.84
N SER A 20 -18.83 10.91 -33.03
CA SER A 20 -20.09 10.27 -33.48
C SER A 20 -19.90 8.79 -33.82
N PHE A 21 -18.69 8.38 -34.22
CA PHE A 21 -18.34 7.01 -34.58
C PHE A 21 -17.60 6.24 -33.48
N SER A 22 -17.26 6.86 -32.35
CA SER A 22 -16.56 6.18 -31.24
C SER A 22 -17.37 5.00 -30.70
N HIS A 23 -18.70 5.12 -30.69
CA HIS A 23 -19.63 4.09 -30.23
C HIS A 23 -19.76 2.90 -31.22
N LEU A 24 -19.21 3.02 -32.43
CA LEU A 24 -19.22 1.99 -33.48
C LEU A 24 -17.89 1.22 -33.58
N LEU A 25 -16.84 1.68 -32.88
CA LEU A 25 -15.55 1.01 -32.77
C LEU A 25 -15.52 0.10 -31.53
N THR A 26 -16.51 -0.76 -31.39
CA THR A 26 -16.58 -1.69 -30.25
C THR A 26 -15.81 -2.97 -30.55
N ASP A 27 -14.77 -3.22 -29.77
CA ASP A 27 -14.16 -4.53 -29.64
C ASP A 27 -15.03 -5.37 -28.68
N GLN A 28 -15.31 -6.61 -29.08
CA GLN A 28 -16.07 -7.57 -28.28
C GLN A 28 -15.07 -8.44 -27.52
N ASP A 29 -14.81 -8.10 -26.25
CA ASP A 29 -13.97 -8.92 -25.39
C ASP A 29 -14.85 -10.00 -24.72
N PRO A 30 -14.59 -11.30 -24.92
CA PRO A 30 -15.38 -12.37 -24.31
C PRO A 30 -15.37 -12.33 -22.77
N ASP A 31 -14.37 -11.71 -22.16
CA ASP A 31 -14.24 -11.61 -20.69
C ASP A 31 -14.79 -10.30 -20.12
N ASP A 32 -14.90 -9.24 -20.93
CA ASP A 32 -15.14 -7.88 -20.46
C ASP A 32 -16.31 -7.14 -21.17
N GLY A 33 -16.86 -7.67 -22.27
CA GLY A 33 -17.96 -7.06 -23.03
C GLY A 33 -17.49 -6.07 -24.12
N ASP A 34 -18.38 -5.14 -24.49
CA ASP A 34 -18.15 -4.14 -25.55
C ASP A 34 -17.33 -2.96 -25.04
N HIS A 35 -16.19 -2.69 -25.67
CA HIS A 35 -15.33 -1.55 -25.32
C HIS A 35 -14.76 -0.87 -26.56
N VAL A 36 -14.48 0.43 -26.47
CA VAL A 36 -13.81 1.20 -27.52
C VAL A 36 -12.34 0.81 -27.62
N VAL A 37 -11.72 0.44 -26.50
CA VAL A 37 -10.31 0.05 -26.44
C VAL A 37 -10.17 -1.48 -26.39
N PRO A 38 -9.32 -2.09 -27.25
CA PRO A 38 -9.02 -3.51 -27.17
C PRO A 38 -8.57 -3.95 -25.77
N GLY A 39 -9.02 -5.12 -25.32
CA GLY A 39 -8.85 -5.58 -23.94
C GLY A 39 -7.41 -5.58 -23.43
N GLU A 40 -6.46 -6.07 -24.24
CA GLU A 40 -5.03 -6.09 -23.88
C GLU A 40 -4.45 -4.68 -23.71
N LEU A 41 -4.81 -3.75 -24.59
CA LEU A 41 -4.37 -2.36 -24.52
C LEU A 41 -4.96 -1.70 -23.26
N ARG A 42 -6.26 -1.91 -23.00
CA ARG A 42 -6.93 -1.38 -21.81
C ARG A 42 -6.26 -1.88 -20.51
N ARG A 43 -5.96 -3.18 -20.41
CA ARG A 43 -5.24 -3.78 -19.27
C ARG A 43 -3.80 -3.25 -19.15
N PHE A 44 -3.12 -3.03 -20.27
CA PHE A 44 -1.80 -2.41 -20.28
C PHE A 44 -1.84 -0.97 -19.75
N LEU A 45 -2.76 -0.14 -20.24
CA LEU A 45 -2.92 1.25 -19.80
C LEU A 45 -3.33 1.35 -18.33
N ALA A 46 -4.23 0.47 -17.87
CA ALA A 46 -4.62 0.39 -16.46
C ALA A 46 -3.44 0.04 -15.56
N ARG A 47 -2.60 -0.94 -15.95
CA ARG A 47 -1.36 -1.27 -15.25
C ARG A 47 -0.38 -0.10 -15.25
N LEU A 48 -0.28 0.62 -16.37
CA LEU A 48 0.60 1.79 -16.48
C LEU A 48 0.16 2.93 -15.54
N ARG A 49 -1.14 3.19 -15.39
CA ARG A 49 -1.66 4.15 -14.39
C ARG A 49 -1.32 3.76 -12.95
N LEU A 50 -1.32 2.45 -12.66
CA LEU A 50 -0.83 1.90 -11.39
C LEU A 50 0.71 1.84 -11.31
N LEU A 51 1.41 2.51 -12.24
CA LEU A 51 2.87 2.66 -12.31
C LEU A 51 3.62 1.35 -12.61
N HIS A 52 2.94 0.31 -13.10
CA HIS A 52 3.64 -0.93 -13.50
C HIS A 52 4.56 -0.66 -14.69
N GLY A 53 5.76 -1.22 -14.65
CA GLY A 53 6.77 -1.00 -15.67
C GLY A 53 7.48 0.36 -15.60
N VAL A 54 7.08 1.26 -14.70
CA VAL A 54 7.80 2.52 -14.46
C VAL A 54 9.08 2.21 -13.67
N PRO A 55 10.28 2.53 -14.18
CA PRO A 55 11.53 2.25 -13.49
C PRO A 55 11.61 2.95 -12.13
N PHE A 56 12.22 2.29 -11.14
CA PHE A 56 12.30 2.79 -9.76
C PHE A 56 12.92 4.19 -9.65
N SER A 57 13.90 4.52 -10.50
CA SER A 57 14.53 5.84 -10.55
C SER A 57 13.58 6.98 -10.93
N TYR A 58 12.47 6.68 -11.59
CA TYR A 58 11.41 7.68 -11.87
C TYR A 58 10.41 7.82 -10.72
N LEU A 59 10.30 6.80 -9.86
CA LEU A 59 9.42 6.82 -8.68
C LEU A 59 10.12 7.47 -7.48
N VAL A 60 11.40 7.18 -7.30
CA VAL A 60 12.24 7.72 -6.22
C VAL A 60 13.53 8.27 -6.86
N PRO A 61 13.51 9.54 -7.31
CA PRO A 61 14.64 10.14 -8.02
C PRO A 61 15.85 10.37 -7.12
N ASP A 62 15.66 10.51 -5.81
CA ASP A 62 16.71 10.75 -4.83
C ASP A 62 16.63 9.74 -3.68
N ALA A 63 17.77 9.16 -3.29
CA ALA A 63 17.87 8.21 -2.19
C ALA A 63 17.47 8.80 -0.82
N ALA A 64 17.61 10.12 -0.64
CA ALA A 64 17.18 10.84 0.56
C ALA A 64 15.64 10.93 0.70
N LEU A 65 14.90 10.76 -0.40
CA LEU A 65 13.43 10.65 -0.34
C LEU A 65 13.00 9.37 0.35
N LEU A 66 13.79 8.29 0.28
CA LEU A 66 13.48 7.01 0.92
C LEU A 66 14.69 6.45 1.71
N PRO A 67 14.99 7.00 2.90
CA PRO A 67 16.06 6.51 3.78
C PRO A 67 15.86 5.07 4.26
N VAL A 68 16.92 4.47 4.81
CA VAL A 68 16.86 3.10 5.38
C VAL A 68 15.96 3.09 6.62
N GLU A 69 15.13 2.06 6.77
CA GLU A 69 14.11 1.94 7.82
C GLU A 69 13.14 3.14 7.86
N SER A 70 12.57 3.45 6.70
CA SER A 70 11.59 4.55 6.57
C SER A 70 10.39 4.15 5.73
N ILE A 71 9.28 4.85 5.98
CA ILE A 71 8.04 4.76 5.19
C ILE A 71 7.64 6.18 4.75
N ARG A 72 7.15 6.30 3.52
CA ARG A 72 6.65 7.55 2.95
C ARG A 72 5.23 7.33 2.43
N PHE A 73 4.30 8.18 2.84
CA PHE A 73 2.94 8.22 2.32
C PHE A 73 2.84 9.31 1.24
N PHE A 74 2.07 9.05 0.19
CA PHE A 74 1.87 9.96 -0.93
C PHE A 74 0.49 9.78 -1.54
N HIS A 75 0.08 10.75 -2.37
CA HIS A 75 -1.06 10.61 -3.27
C HIS A 75 -0.54 10.62 -4.71
N ILE A 76 -1.29 9.98 -5.62
CA ILE A 76 -0.99 10.03 -7.05
C ILE A 76 -1.77 11.19 -7.67
N ASP A 77 -1.05 12.06 -8.37
CA ASP A 77 -1.67 13.07 -9.22
C ASP A 77 -2.22 12.40 -10.48
N ARG A 78 -3.55 12.43 -10.63
CA ARG A 78 -4.24 11.83 -11.78
C ARG A 78 -3.88 12.50 -13.10
N ALA A 79 -3.61 13.80 -13.10
CA ALA A 79 -3.19 14.51 -14.30
C ALA A 79 -1.84 13.98 -14.82
N TRP A 80 -0.95 13.58 -13.91
CA TRP A 80 0.35 12.99 -14.30
C TRP A 80 0.20 11.58 -14.86
N THR A 81 -0.63 10.73 -14.23
CA THR A 81 -0.90 9.39 -14.78
C THR A 81 -1.69 9.44 -16.08
N ASP A 82 -2.54 10.44 -16.26
CA ASP A 82 -3.25 10.69 -17.51
C ASP A 82 -2.28 11.15 -18.60
N ALA A 83 -1.37 12.07 -18.29
CA ALA A 83 -0.32 12.49 -19.20
C ALA A 83 0.61 11.32 -19.60
N LEU A 84 0.92 10.41 -18.67
CA LEU A 84 1.68 9.19 -18.95
C LEU A 84 0.95 8.28 -19.95
N VAL A 85 -0.36 8.08 -19.76
CA VAL A 85 -1.20 7.30 -20.69
C VAL A 85 -1.28 7.98 -22.07
N GLN A 86 -1.50 9.29 -22.12
CA GLN A 86 -1.51 10.05 -23.38
C GLN A 86 -0.17 9.95 -24.11
N GLY A 87 0.95 10.01 -23.38
CA GLY A 87 2.29 9.82 -23.94
C GLY A 87 2.53 8.40 -24.48
N ALA A 88 1.95 7.37 -23.88
CA ALA A 88 1.99 6.02 -24.41
C ALA A 88 1.16 5.89 -25.71
N LEU A 89 -0.01 6.52 -25.76
CA LEU A 89 -0.90 6.52 -26.93
C LEU A 89 -0.36 7.36 -28.09
N SER A 90 0.43 8.40 -27.82
CA SER A 90 0.99 9.28 -28.87
C SER A 90 2.04 8.58 -29.75
N VAL A 91 2.57 7.42 -29.34
CA VAL A 91 3.43 6.60 -30.20
C VAL A 91 2.67 6.11 -31.45
N GLY A 92 1.34 5.96 -31.35
CA GLY A 92 0.48 5.55 -32.46
C GLY A 92 0.00 6.70 -33.35
N THR A 93 0.26 7.97 -33.00
CA THR A 93 -0.19 9.13 -33.77
C THR A 93 0.89 9.60 -34.73
N VAL A 94 0.66 9.46 -36.04
CA VAL A 94 1.64 9.83 -37.09
C VAL A 94 1.23 11.12 -37.79
N SER A 95 -0.07 11.37 -37.95
CA SER A 95 -0.63 12.56 -38.60
C SER A 95 -1.40 13.46 -37.64
N THR A 96 -1.65 14.71 -38.06
CA THR A 96 -2.52 15.64 -37.33
C THR A 96 -3.96 15.14 -37.23
N LEU A 97 -4.42 14.35 -38.20
CA LEU A 97 -5.73 13.70 -38.15
C LEU A 97 -5.78 12.63 -37.07
N ASP A 98 -4.72 11.82 -36.93
CA ASP A 98 -4.64 10.79 -35.88
C ASP A 98 -4.64 11.42 -34.48
N HIS A 99 -3.94 12.56 -34.32
CA HIS A 99 -3.98 13.34 -33.09
C HIS A 99 -5.39 13.86 -32.77
N ALA A 100 -6.09 14.44 -33.75
CA ALA A 100 -7.45 14.95 -33.56
C ALA A 100 -8.45 13.84 -33.22
N HIS A 101 -8.31 12.67 -33.85
CA HIS A 101 -9.12 11.49 -33.54
C HIS A 101 -8.83 10.97 -32.13
N LEU A 102 -7.56 10.84 -31.75
CA LEU A 102 -7.19 10.38 -30.41
C LEU A 102 -7.71 11.34 -29.33
N GLU A 103 -7.60 12.65 -29.55
CA GLU A 103 -8.11 13.68 -28.64
C GLU A 103 -9.63 13.55 -28.45
N ALA A 104 -10.38 13.34 -29.53
CA ALA A 104 -11.83 13.15 -29.47
C ALA A 104 -12.25 11.87 -28.72
N VAL A 105 -11.49 10.79 -28.87
CA VAL A 105 -11.81 9.47 -28.28
C VAL A 105 -11.26 9.33 -26.85
N TYR A 106 -10.24 10.10 -26.47
CA TYR A 106 -9.54 9.97 -25.18
C TYR A 106 -10.45 9.96 -23.93
N PRO A 107 -11.55 10.75 -23.83
CA PRO A 107 -12.46 10.66 -22.69
C PRO A 107 -13.04 9.25 -22.48
N HIS A 108 -13.41 8.56 -23.57
CA HIS A 108 -13.94 7.19 -23.51
C HIS A 108 -12.85 6.20 -23.07
N ILE A 109 -11.63 6.34 -23.62
CA ILE A 109 -10.45 5.55 -23.22
C ILE A 109 -10.19 5.73 -21.73
N ARG A 110 -10.21 6.97 -21.24
CA ARG A 110 -9.98 7.30 -19.84
C ARG A 110 -10.99 6.59 -18.93
N ASP A 111 -12.27 6.66 -19.25
CA ASP A 111 -13.33 6.06 -18.44
C ASP A 111 -13.25 4.53 -18.41
N GLU A 112 -12.87 3.90 -19.53
CA GLU A 112 -12.63 2.45 -19.60
C GLU A 112 -11.39 2.03 -18.81
N VAL A 113 -10.32 2.83 -18.87
CA VAL A 113 -9.10 2.59 -18.09
C VAL A 113 -9.34 2.78 -16.60
N ASP A 114 -10.15 3.78 -16.21
CA ASP A 114 -10.53 4.02 -14.80
C ASP A 114 -11.27 2.81 -14.19
N ARG A 115 -12.22 2.24 -14.93
CA ARG A 115 -12.91 0.99 -14.52
C ARG A 115 -11.95 -0.19 -14.45
N THR A 116 -11.07 -0.32 -15.43
CA THR A 116 -10.11 -1.44 -15.51
C THR A 116 -9.03 -1.37 -14.43
N GLU A 117 -8.59 -0.17 -14.04
CA GLU A 117 -7.60 0.07 -12.98
C GLU A 117 -8.03 -0.58 -11.66
N ARG A 118 -9.30 -0.44 -11.29
CA ARG A 118 -9.85 -1.11 -10.12
C ARG A 118 -9.94 -2.61 -10.29
N ALA A 119 -10.18 -3.10 -11.51
CA ALA A 119 -10.26 -4.53 -11.78
C ALA A 119 -8.88 -5.24 -11.78
N VAL A 120 -7.75 -4.53 -11.92
CA VAL A 120 -6.40 -5.12 -11.99
C VAL A 120 -6.11 -6.07 -10.82
N ARG A 121 -6.62 -5.74 -9.63
CA ARG A 121 -6.52 -6.58 -8.44
C ARG A 121 -7.88 -6.88 -7.83
N ALA A 122 -8.88 -7.16 -8.66
CA ALA A 122 -10.15 -7.67 -8.18
C ALA A 122 -9.91 -9.00 -7.42
N PRO A 123 -10.43 -9.15 -6.20
CA PRO A 123 -10.42 -10.45 -5.53
C PRO A 123 -11.20 -11.44 -6.39
N VAL A 124 -10.68 -12.67 -6.54
CA VAL A 124 -11.43 -13.76 -7.17
C VAL A 124 -12.52 -14.21 -6.19
N LEU A 125 -13.64 -13.48 -6.19
CA LEU A 125 -14.82 -13.84 -5.43
C LEU A 125 -15.56 -14.97 -6.19
N ASN A 126 -15.74 -16.12 -5.53
CA ASN A 126 -16.51 -17.26 -6.04
C ASN A 126 -16.10 -17.78 -7.43
N GLY A 127 -14.81 -17.72 -7.78
CA GLY A 127 -14.28 -18.30 -9.02
C GLY A 127 -14.69 -17.58 -10.31
N SER A 128 -15.38 -16.44 -10.23
CA SER A 128 -15.73 -15.62 -11.40
C SER A 128 -15.23 -14.18 -11.24
N PRO A 129 -14.39 -13.66 -12.16
CA PRO A 129 -13.94 -12.27 -12.14
C PRO A 129 -15.08 -11.26 -12.40
N ALA A 130 -16.21 -11.70 -12.96
CA ALA A 130 -17.31 -10.84 -13.36
C ALA A 130 -18.10 -10.25 -12.17
N THR A 131 -18.41 -11.04 -11.13
CA THR A 131 -19.16 -10.57 -9.96
C THR A 131 -18.39 -9.59 -9.08
N ALA A 132 -17.06 -9.65 -9.12
CA ALA A 132 -16.22 -8.69 -8.42
C ALA A 132 -16.21 -7.31 -9.11
N ARG A 133 -16.44 -7.23 -10.43
CA ARG A 133 -16.38 -5.98 -11.22
C ARG A 133 -17.57 -5.07 -10.98
N ASP A 134 -18.78 -5.63 -10.91
CA ASP A 134 -20.03 -4.88 -10.71
C ASP A 134 -20.08 -4.14 -9.36
N GLN A 135 -19.32 -4.64 -8.37
CA GLN A 135 -19.20 -4.04 -7.04
C GLN A 135 -18.10 -2.97 -6.94
N LEU A 136 -17.30 -2.79 -8.02
CA LEU A 136 -16.18 -1.86 -8.11
C LEU A 136 -16.48 -0.65 -9.00
N ASP A 137 -17.69 -0.57 -9.53
CA ASP A 137 -18.14 0.54 -10.36
C ASP A 137 -18.35 1.80 -9.52
N GLY A 138 -17.71 2.89 -9.94
CA GLY A 138 -17.76 4.21 -9.33
C GLY A 138 -16.82 5.18 -10.04
N PRO A 139 -16.95 6.51 -9.84
CA PRO A 139 -16.03 7.48 -10.43
C PRO A 139 -14.60 7.26 -9.93
N ALA A 140 -13.60 7.57 -10.77
CA ALA A 140 -12.18 7.49 -10.40
C ALA A 140 -11.90 8.34 -9.14
N GLY A 141 -11.52 7.67 -8.06
CA GLY A 141 -11.30 8.28 -6.75
C GLY A 141 -9.85 8.73 -6.55
N THR A 142 -9.59 9.31 -5.38
CA THR A 142 -8.22 9.63 -4.95
C THR A 142 -7.44 8.34 -4.76
N ILE A 143 -6.30 8.20 -5.44
CA ILE A 143 -5.36 7.11 -5.19
C ILE A 143 -4.26 7.59 -4.26
N THR A 144 -4.07 6.87 -3.17
CA THR A 144 -2.96 7.10 -2.25
C THR A 144 -2.04 5.89 -2.21
N GLY A 145 -0.89 6.03 -1.60
CA GLY A 145 0.04 4.93 -1.48
C GLY A 145 1.10 5.15 -0.43
N CYS A 146 1.90 4.12 -0.23
CA CYS A 146 3.10 4.21 0.56
C CYS A 146 4.29 3.50 -0.09
N LEU A 147 5.47 4.05 0.15
CA LEU A 147 6.75 3.47 -0.15
C LEU A 147 7.44 3.12 1.17
N LEU A 148 7.72 1.83 1.37
CA LEU A 148 8.39 1.33 2.57
C LEU A 148 9.77 0.81 2.18
N ARG A 149 10.82 1.35 2.81
CA ARG A 149 12.18 0.80 2.76
C ARG A 149 12.55 0.25 4.13
N SER A 150 12.51 -1.08 4.27
CA SER A 150 12.80 -1.75 5.53
C SER A 150 13.31 -3.17 5.32
N ARG A 151 14.16 -3.64 6.25
CA ARG A 151 14.53 -5.06 6.37
C ARG A 151 13.34 -5.98 6.60
N LEU A 152 12.20 -5.46 7.08
CA LEU A 152 10.96 -6.22 7.19
C LEU A 152 10.51 -6.74 5.81
N VAL A 153 10.66 -5.93 4.76
CA VAL A 153 10.25 -6.30 3.39
C VAL A 153 11.10 -7.44 2.82
N SER A 154 12.41 -7.46 3.12
CA SER A 154 13.30 -8.52 2.67
C SER A 154 13.15 -9.79 3.52
N GLY A 155 12.94 -9.64 4.82
CA GLY A 155 12.78 -10.76 5.76
C GLY A 155 11.45 -11.50 5.63
N TRP A 156 10.37 -10.80 5.24
CA TRP A 156 9.03 -11.36 5.14
C TRP A 156 8.38 -11.03 3.79
N PRO A 157 8.69 -11.78 2.71
CA PRO A 157 8.09 -11.55 1.39
C PRO A 157 6.56 -11.68 1.36
N GLY A 158 5.99 -12.45 2.28
CA GLY A 158 4.55 -12.64 2.45
C GLY A 158 3.91 -11.68 3.47
N LEU A 159 4.52 -10.52 3.75
CA LEU A 159 3.91 -9.51 4.62
C LEU A 159 2.57 -9.04 4.04
N HIS A 160 1.63 -8.65 4.90
CA HIS A 160 0.32 -8.13 4.47
C HIS A 160 0.27 -6.63 4.75
N VAL A 161 -0.26 -5.86 3.81
CA VAL A 161 -0.58 -4.44 4.01
C VAL A 161 -2.08 -4.24 3.85
N ARG A 162 -2.70 -3.60 4.83
CA ARG A 162 -4.13 -3.27 4.82
C ARG A 162 -4.30 -1.81 5.19
N ALA A 163 -5.23 -1.15 4.52
CA ALA A 163 -5.55 0.24 4.73
C ALA A 163 -7.03 0.36 5.06
N TYR A 164 -7.38 1.27 5.95
CA TYR A 164 -8.75 1.51 6.37
C TYR A 164 -9.07 3.01 6.30
N ALA A 165 -10.26 3.33 5.80
CA ALA A 165 -10.79 4.69 5.72
C ALA A 165 -11.17 5.27 7.10
N ARG A 166 -11.33 4.39 8.08
CA ARG A 166 -11.63 4.70 9.47
C ARG A 166 -10.98 3.67 10.37
N ASP A 167 -10.55 4.08 11.56
CA ASP A 167 -10.09 3.12 12.55
C ASP A 167 -11.26 2.30 13.10
N VAL A 168 -11.19 0.98 12.92
CA VAL A 168 -12.24 0.00 13.25
C VAL A 168 -11.72 -1.18 14.04
N LEU A 169 -10.40 -1.30 14.19
CA LEU A 169 -9.75 -2.43 14.83
C LEU A 169 -8.77 -1.89 15.86
N PRO A 170 -8.86 -2.33 17.12
CA PRO A 170 -7.79 -2.10 18.07
C PRO A 170 -6.43 -2.55 17.51
N ASP A 171 -5.37 -1.82 17.82
CA ASP A 171 -4.01 -2.09 17.34
C ASP A 171 -3.56 -3.53 17.59
N ASP A 172 -3.94 -4.08 18.74
CA ASP A 172 -3.59 -5.42 19.21
C ASP A 172 -4.60 -6.50 18.81
N ALA A 173 -5.63 -6.16 18.02
CA ALA A 173 -6.67 -7.10 17.62
C ALA A 173 -6.09 -8.27 16.83
N LEU A 174 -6.38 -9.50 17.30
CA LEU A 174 -5.90 -10.72 16.67
C LEU A 174 -6.58 -11.03 15.33
N SER A 175 -7.75 -10.45 15.06
CA SER A 175 -8.50 -10.61 13.81
C SER A 175 -8.23 -9.46 12.84
N THR A 176 -8.68 -9.63 11.60
CA THR A 176 -8.82 -8.54 10.63
C THR A 176 -10.27 -8.43 10.24
N VAL A 177 -10.67 -7.23 9.81
CA VAL A 177 -11.94 -6.99 9.15
C VAL A 177 -11.97 -7.75 7.82
N ALA A 178 -13.16 -8.18 7.41
CA ALA A 178 -13.39 -8.87 6.15
C ALA A 178 -12.92 -8.05 4.94
N GLU A 179 -12.76 -8.70 3.77
CA GLU A 179 -12.27 -8.01 2.56
C GLU A 179 -13.31 -7.10 1.93
N ASP A 180 -14.58 -7.40 2.13
CA ASP A 180 -15.77 -6.72 1.62
C ASP A 180 -16.31 -5.62 2.54
N ASP A 181 -15.67 -5.40 3.69
CA ASP A 181 -16.10 -4.37 4.63
C ASP A 181 -15.87 -2.96 4.06
N PRO A 182 -16.86 -2.04 4.14
CA PRO A 182 -16.77 -0.70 3.55
C PRO A 182 -15.68 0.18 4.17
N SER A 183 -15.21 -0.12 5.38
CA SER A 183 -14.10 0.60 6.01
C SER A 183 -12.75 0.24 5.42
N ARG A 184 -12.62 -0.92 4.76
CA ARG A 184 -11.35 -1.41 4.22
C ARG A 184 -11.13 -0.83 2.84
N LEU A 185 -10.02 -0.12 2.67
CA LEU A 185 -9.62 0.39 1.37
C LEU A 185 -9.10 -0.73 0.48
N LYS A 186 -9.46 -0.64 -0.79
CA LYS A 186 -9.00 -1.60 -1.79
C LYS A 186 -7.53 -1.39 -2.09
N LEU A 187 -6.81 -2.50 -2.18
CA LEU A 187 -5.41 -2.52 -2.55
C LEU A 187 -5.29 -2.63 -4.09
N LEU A 188 -4.84 -1.57 -4.74
CA LEU A 188 -4.70 -1.51 -6.21
C LEU A 188 -3.38 -2.13 -6.68
N ARG A 189 -2.28 -1.89 -5.95
CA ARG A 189 -0.97 -2.47 -6.24
C ARG A 189 -0.20 -2.74 -4.96
N MET A 190 0.50 -3.86 -4.91
CA MET A 190 1.51 -4.14 -3.89
C MET A 190 2.63 -4.89 -4.57
N GLU A 191 3.79 -4.28 -4.63
CA GLU A 191 4.91 -4.82 -5.38
C GLU A 191 6.23 -4.49 -4.69
N ARG A 192 7.10 -5.49 -4.64
CA ARG A 192 8.46 -5.31 -4.13
C ARG A 192 9.37 -4.84 -5.27
N LEU A 193 9.63 -3.53 -5.32
CA LEU A 193 10.45 -2.90 -6.37
C LEU A 193 11.96 -3.19 -6.21
N ALA A 194 12.41 -3.45 -4.98
CA ALA A 194 13.77 -3.89 -4.66
C ALA A 194 13.72 -4.78 -3.41
N PRO A 195 14.77 -5.56 -3.06
CA PRO A 195 14.70 -6.53 -1.96
C PRO A 195 14.14 -5.99 -0.63
N ALA A 196 14.41 -4.73 -0.30
CA ALA A 196 13.95 -4.06 0.91
C ALA A 196 12.93 -2.92 0.64
N VAL A 197 12.45 -2.76 -0.60
CA VAL A 197 11.55 -1.65 -0.99
C VAL A 197 10.21 -2.19 -1.47
N LEU A 198 9.14 -1.76 -0.81
CA LEU A 198 7.76 -2.11 -1.12
C LEU A 198 7.00 -0.86 -1.57
N LEU A 199 6.31 -0.96 -2.70
CA LEU A 199 5.34 0.02 -3.17
C LEU A 199 3.93 -0.53 -2.95
N VAL A 200 3.05 0.29 -2.39
CA VAL A 200 1.65 -0.04 -2.13
C VAL A 200 0.77 1.11 -2.60
N LEU A 201 -0.30 0.80 -3.34
CA LEU A 201 -1.30 1.76 -3.79
C LEU A 201 -2.70 1.34 -3.31
N PHE A 202 -3.46 2.30 -2.80
CA PHE A 202 -4.81 2.15 -2.27
C PHE A 202 -5.81 3.00 -3.06
N ASP A 203 -7.03 2.49 -3.21
CA ASP A 203 -8.17 3.24 -3.74
C ASP A 203 -8.84 4.00 -2.58
N GLY A 204 -8.48 5.27 -2.40
CA GLY A 204 -8.96 6.12 -1.31
C GLY A 204 -7.85 6.67 -0.42
N LEU A 205 -8.24 7.50 0.55
CA LEU A 205 -7.36 8.08 1.56
C LEU A 205 -7.46 7.26 2.86
N PRO A 206 -6.40 6.55 3.30
CA PRO A 206 -6.43 5.84 4.57
C PRO A 206 -6.34 6.80 5.74
N GLU A 207 -7.13 6.53 6.78
CA GLU A 207 -6.88 7.05 8.12
C GLU A 207 -5.82 6.21 8.82
N VAL A 208 -5.90 4.87 8.69
CA VAL A 208 -4.97 3.94 9.32
C VAL A 208 -4.46 2.88 8.33
N VAL A 209 -3.17 2.54 8.43
CA VAL A 209 -2.51 1.51 7.63
C VAL A 209 -1.83 0.49 8.53
N HIS A 210 -2.20 -0.77 8.36
CA HIS A 210 -1.66 -1.91 9.09
C HIS A 210 -0.67 -2.67 8.22
N ILE A 211 0.54 -2.85 8.73
CA ILE A 211 1.56 -3.73 8.15
C ILE A 211 1.72 -4.92 9.07
N GLU A 212 1.39 -6.11 8.58
CA GLU A 212 1.37 -7.34 9.35
C GLU A 212 2.38 -8.36 8.82
N GLU A 213 3.02 -9.07 9.73
CA GLU A 213 3.69 -10.33 9.41
C GLU A 213 2.69 -11.35 8.82
N PRO A 214 3.15 -12.29 7.96
CA PRO A 214 2.29 -13.34 7.42
C PRO A 214 1.60 -14.15 8.52
N ARG A 215 0.28 -14.28 8.43
CA ARG A 215 -0.54 -14.92 9.48
C ARG A 215 -0.33 -16.43 9.64
N GLN A 216 0.32 -17.05 8.66
CA GLN A 216 0.70 -18.47 8.71
C GLN A 216 1.86 -18.75 9.69
N GLY A 217 2.53 -17.70 10.19
CA GLY A 217 3.72 -17.80 11.03
C GLY A 217 3.45 -17.76 12.54
N VAL A 218 2.40 -18.43 13.05
CA VAL A 218 2.23 -18.56 14.51
C VAL A 218 3.44 -19.32 15.06
N GLN A 219 4.16 -18.68 15.97
CA GLN A 219 5.45 -19.16 16.44
C GLN A 219 5.51 -19.11 17.97
N PHE A 220 6.34 -19.97 18.55
CA PHE A 220 6.71 -19.84 19.95
C PHE A 220 7.83 -18.82 20.08
N GLY A 221 7.64 -17.83 20.94
CA GLY A 221 8.56 -16.70 20.98
C GLY A 221 8.70 -16.07 22.37
N VAL A 222 9.82 -15.38 22.53
CA VAL A 222 10.15 -14.56 23.68
C VAL A 222 10.36 -13.13 23.22
N ARG A 223 10.11 -12.17 24.10
CA ARG A 223 10.29 -10.74 23.82
C ARG A 223 11.50 -10.22 24.59
N LEU A 224 12.26 -9.35 23.95
CA LEU A 224 13.26 -8.53 24.62
C LEU A 224 12.59 -7.20 24.96
N ASN A 225 12.78 -6.71 26.18
CA ASN A 225 12.32 -5.37 26.52
C ASN A 225 13.28 -4.34 25.90
N ALA A 226 12.79 -3.55 24.94
CA ALA A 226 13.62 -2.59 24.22
C ALA A 226 14.17 -1.48 25.14
N ALA A 227 13.44 -1.18 26.23
CA ALA A 227 13.84 -0.21 27.25
C ALA A 227 15.01 -0.68 28.12
N ASP A 228 15.30 -1.98 28.16
CA ASP A 228 16.48 -2.48 28.87
C ASP A 228 17.75 -2.11 28.08
N PRO A 229 18.83 -1.64 28.74
CA PRO A 229 20.09 -1.35 28.08
C PRO A 229 20.63 -2.61 27.38
N PRO A 230 21.32 -2.49 26.23
CA PRO A 230 21.73 -3.66 25.44
C PRO A 230 22.49 -4.74 26.22
N SER A 231 23.28 -4.35 27.22
CA SER A 231 24.03 -5.24 28.10
C SER A 231 23.18 -5.97 29.16
N ALA A 232 21.95 -5.51 29.42
CA ALA A 232 21.05 -6.05 30.43
C ALA A 232 19.74 -6.62 29.85
N ARG A 233 19.59 -6.62 28.52
CA ARG A 233 18.38 -7.12 27.84
C ARG A 233 18.17 -8.60 28.16
N LYS A 234 17.09 -8.87 28.88
CA LYS A 234 16.66 -10.22 29.22
C LYS A 234 15.45 -10.60 28.37
N ALA A 235 15.44 -11.85 27.92
CA ALA A 235 14.28 -12.44 27.27
C ALA A 235 13.17 -12.68 28.28
N ARG A 236 11.95 -12.31 27.93
CA ARG A 236 10.75 -12.41 28.76
C ARG A 236 9.60 -13.02 27.98
N VAL A 237 8.71 -13.72 28.67
CA VAL A 237 7.42 -14.20 28.17
C VAL A 237 6.32 -13.37 28.81
N ALA A 238 5.44 -12.82 27.99
CA ALA A 238 4.24 -12.13 28.47
C ALA A 238 3.23 -13.16 28.96
N LEU A 239 2.62 -12.90 30.11
CA LEU A 239 1.66 -13.82 30.72
C LEU A 239 0.29 -13.67 30.05
N ARG A 240 -0.38 -14.80 29.87
CA ARG A 240 -1.77 -14.91 29.42
C ARG A 240 -2.60 -15.59 30.50
N ASN A 241 -3.83 -15.13 30.70
CA ASN A 241 -4.78 -15.82 31.56
C ASN A 241 -5.09 -17.21 30.95
N ALA A 242 -5.05 -18.25 31.78
CA ALA A 242 -5.23 -19.62 31.32
C ALA A 242 -6.67 -19.95 30.90
N THR A 243 -7.66 -19.15 31.30
CA THR A 243 -9.08 -19.36 30.99
C THR A 243 -9.46 -18.86 29.60
N ASP A 244 -9.02 -17.66 29.24
CA ASP A 244 -9.44 -16.94 28.01
C ASP A 244 -8.29 -16.72 27.00
N GLY A 245 -7.03 -16.97 27.40
CA GLY A 245 -5.84 -16.73 26.58
C GLY A 245 -5.48 -15.24 26.40
N ALA A 246 -6.19 -14.33 27.05
CA ALA A 246 -5.94 -12.90 26.99
C ALA A 246 -4.64 -12.53 27.71
N LEU A 247 -3.93 -11.52 27.20
CA LEU A 247 -2.71 -11.03 27.86
C LEU A 247 -3.04 -10.38 29.21
N VAL A 248 -2.20 -10.61 30.20
CA VAL A 248 -2.33 -9.96 31.51
C VAL A 248 -1.94 -8.48 31.37
N PRO A 249 -2.83 -7.53 31.71
CA PRO A 249 -2.53 -6.11 31.60
C PRO A 249 -1.31 -5.68 32.45
N PRO A 250 -0.55 -4.65 32.03
CA PRO A 250 -0.70 -3.86 30.80
C PRO A 250 -0.27 -4.64 29.55
N ILE A 251 -0.97 -4.46 28.42
CA ILE A 251 -0.71 -5.25 27.19
C ILE A 251 0.54 -4.74 26.44
N ASN A 252 0.72 -3.42 26.43
CA ASN A 252 1.74 -2.74 25.62
C ASN A 252 3.11 -2.61 26.30
N ALA A 253 3.24 -3.04 27.57
CA ALA A 253 4.49 -2.94 28.33
C ALA A 253 4.79 -4.23 29.09
N LEU A 254 6.04 -4.68 29.06
CA LEU A 254 6.51 -5.81 29.86
C LEU A 254 6.94 -5.32 31.25
N THR A 255 6.19 -5.69 32.26
CA THR A 255 6.44 -5.40 33.67
C THR A 255 6.81 -6.68 34.43
N ALA A 256 7.28 -6.55 35.67
CA ALA A 256 7.55 -7.72 36.51
C ALA A 256 6.28 -8.53 36.89
N GLY A 257 5.11 -7.90 36.84
CA GLY A 257 3.83 -8.52 37.21
C GLY A 257 3.17 -9.31 36.09
N ASN A 258 3.33 -8.86 34.83
CA ASN A 258 2.71 -9.49 33.65
C ASN A 258 3.72 -10.28 32.79
N SER A 259 4.94 -10.50 33.28
CA SER A 259 5.95 -11.25 32.53
C SER A 259 6.83 -12.15 33.42
N VAL A 260 7.43 -13.15 32.78
CA VAL A 260 8.42 -14.05 33.38
C VAL A 260 9.72 -13.97 32.58
N GLU A 261 10.84 -13.87 33.30
CA GLU A 261 12.17 -13.94 32.70
C GLU A 261 12.50 -15.36 32.25
N VAL A 262 12.96 -15.49 31.01
CA VAL A 262 13.30 -16.76 30.36
C VAL A 262 14.63 -17.26 30.91
N PRO A 263 14.66 -18.42 31.57
CA PRO A 263 15.90 -19.04 32.01
C PRO A 263 16.62 -19.67 30.81
N PHE A 264 17.93 -19.45 30.75
CA PHE A 264 18.81 -20.13 29.81
C PHE A 264 19.67 -21.16 30.55
N ARG A 265 20.02 -22.25 29.87
CA ARG A 265 20.85 -23.31 30.44
C ARG A 265 22.26 -22.80 30.71
N ALA A 266 22.80 -23.11 31.89
CA ALA A 266 24.19 -22.82 32.22
C ALA A 266 25.15 -23.51 31.23
N GLY A 267 26.10 -22.76 30.68
CA GLY A 267 27.10 -23.28 29.72
C GLY A 267 26.61 -23.43 28.27
N ALA A 268 25.34 -23.12 27.96
CA ALA A 268 24.81 -23.16 26.60
C ALA A 268 24.01 -21.89 26.27
N SER A 269 24.71 -20.86 25.78
CA SER A 269 24.07 -19.60 25.37
C SER A 269 23.02 -19.86 24.28
N GLY A 270 21.81 -19.32 24.44
CA GLY A 270 20.71 -19.48 23.49
C GLY A 270 19.81 -20.70 23.71
N VAL A 271 20.13 -21.61 24.64
CA VAL A 271 19.27 -22.77 24.96
C VAL A 271 18.38 -22.45 26.16
N ILE A 272 17.06 -22.44 25.96
CA ILE A 272 16.08 -22.18 27.02
C ILE A 272 15.97 -23.40 27.95
N ASP A 273 16.01 -23.17 29.26
CA ASP A 273 15.64 -24.18 30.25
C ASP A 273 14.11 -24.25 30.37
N VAL A 274 13.51 -25.14 29.58
CA VAL A 274 12.05 -25.29 29.52
C VAL A 274 11.47 -25.76 30.85
N ALA A 275 12.21 -26.56 31.62
CA ALA A 275 11.74 -27.09 32.90
C ALA A 275 11.63 -25.98 33.96
N GLU A 276 12.67 -25.14 34.03
CA GLU A 276 12.67 -23.96 34.91
C GLU A 276 11.69 -22.90 34.43
N LEU A 277 11.58 -22.67 33.12
CA LEU A 277 10.61 -21.74 32.56
C LEU A 277 9.17 -22.14 32.94
N ARG A 278 8.84 -23.43 32.82
CA ARG A 278 7.52 -23.96 33.18
C ARG A 278 7.21 -23.75 34.66
N LYS A 279 8.18 -23.93 35.56
CA LYS A 279 7.99 -23.65 37.00
C LYS A 279 7.72 -22.18 37.25
N ARG A 280 8.50 -21.28 36.64
CA ARG A 280 8.32 -19.83 36.78
C ARG A 280 6.97 -19.35 36.23
N LEU A 281 6.52 -19.91 35.11
CA LEU A 281 5.20 -19.63 34.54
C LEU A 281 4.09 -20.16 35.45
N ALA A 282 4.16 -21.41 35.92
CA ALA A 282 3.16 -21.98 36.81
C ALA A 282 2.93 -21.16 38.09
N ALA A 283 3.97 -20.47 38.57
CA ALA A 283 3.88 -19.62 39.76
C ALA A 283 3.20 -18.25 39.52
N LYS A 284 3.14 -17.77 38.28
CA LYS A 284 2.64 -16.42 37.96
C LYS A 284 1.44 -16.37 37.03
N VAL A 285 1.17 -17.42 36.25
CA VAL A 285 0.06 -17.44 35.31
C VAL A 285 -1.27 -17.45 36.08
N PRO A 286 -2.16 -16.47 35.85
CA PRO A 286 -3.49 -16.48 36.46
C PRO A 286 -4.30 -17.70 36.00
N ASN A 287 -5.01 -18.34 36.93
CA ASN A 287 -5.90 -19.47 36.70
C ASN A 287 -5.23 -20.72 36.08
N ALA A 288 -3.91 -20.83 36.15
CA ALA A 288 -3.21 -22.03 35.65
C ALA A 288 -3.40 -23.23 36.58
N ALA A 289 -3.49 -24.42 35.96
CA ALA A 289 -3.27 -25.68 36.67
C ALA A 289 -1.80 -25.79 37.12
N SER A 290 -1.57 -26.39 38.30
CA SER A 290 -0.25 -26.68 38.83
C SER A 290 -0.05 -28.20 38.95
N PRO A 291 0.94 -28.81 38.28
CA PRO A 291 1.92 -28.18 37.40
C PRO A 291 1.32 -27.73 36.06
N LEU A 292 1.91 -26.68 35.45
CA LEU A 292 1.44 -26.15 34.16
C LEU A 292 1.54 -27.25 33.08
N PRO A 293 0.42 -27.63 32.43
CA PRO A 293 0.44 -28.64 31.38
C PRO A 293 1.17 -28.13 30.13
N ALA A 294 1.52 -29.05 29.21
CA ALA A 294 2.18 -28.70 27.96
C ALA A 294 1.36 -27.71 27.11
N SER A 295 0.04 -27.86 27.09
CA SER A 295 -0.88 -26.92 26.44
C SER A 295 -0.83 -25.53 27.06
N GLY A 296 -0.78 -25.45 28.41
CA GLY A 296 -0.63 -24.21 29.14
C GLY A 296 0.69 -23.51 28.82
N LEU A 297 1.79 -24.26 28.80
CA LEU A 297 3.10 -23.73 28.39
C LEU A 297 3.08 -23.22 26.95
N ALA A 298 2.52 -23.99 26.02
CA ALA A 298 2.38 -23.60 24.62
C ALA A 298 1.60 -22.29 24.51
N LEU A 299 0.44 -22.18 25.18
CA LEU A 299 -0.38 -20.97 25.21
C LEU A 299 0.43 -19.74 25.65
N GLN A 300 1.23 -19.85 26.72
CA GLN A 300 2.06 -18.75 27.20
C GLN A 300 3.14 -18.34 26.18
N MET A 301 3.69 -19.30 25.45
CA MET A 301 4.74 -19.03 24.47
C MET A 301 4.20 -18.60 23.10
N LEU A 302 2.88 -18.66 22.86
CA LEU A 302 2.28 -18.26 21.59
C LEU A 302 2.53 -16.78 21.30
N ARG A 303 3.24 -16.56 20.20
CA ARG A 303 3.47 -15.25 19.62
C ARG A 303 2.71 -15.15 18.30
N PHE A 304 1.72 -14.27 18.30
CA PHE A 304 0.99 -13.91 17.10
C PHE A 304 1.87 -13.04 16.18
N PRO A 305 1.60 -13.08 14.87
CA PRO A 305 2.22 -12.18 13.89
C PRO A 305 2.17 -10.74 14.38
N TYR A 306 3.29 -10.03 14.27
CA TYR A 306 3.34 -8.62 14.65
C TYR A 306 2.55 -7.77 13.64
N ARG A 307 1.79 -6.80 14.16
CA ARG A 307 1.13 -5.74 13.39
C ARG A 307 1.75 -4.41 13.78
N GLN A 308 2.30 -3.70 12.81
CA GLN A 308 2.62 -2.28 12.94
C GLN A 308 1.43 -1.47 12.42
N VAL A 309 0.96 -0.52 13.22
CA VAL A 309 -0.10 0.41 12.87
C VAL A 309 0.50 1.79 12.58
N PHE A 310 0.01 2.44 11.54
CA PHE A 310 0.34 3.82 11.17
C PHE A 310 -0.97 4.60 11.03
N GLY A 311 -1.05 5.79 11.65
CA GLY A 311 -2.27 6.63 11.63
C GLY A 311 -3.07 6.61 12.92
N ASP A 312 -2.45 6.23 14.05
CA ASP A 312 -3.07 6.21 15.38
C ASP A 312 -3.62 7.61 15.78
N PRO A 313 -4.94 7.76 15.98
CA PRO A 313 -5.56 9.03 16.40
C PRO A 313 -5.28 9.38 17.88
N SER A 314 -4.80 8.42 18.68
CA SER A 314 -4.45 8.66 20.09
C SER A 314 -3.04 9.25 20.26
N ASP A 315 -2.21 9.25 19.21
CA ASP A 315 -0.84 9.80 19.14
C ASP A 315 -0.03 9.55 20.43
N GLU A 316 -0.15 8.34 21.02
CA GLU A 316 0.52 8.02 22.29
C GLU A 316 2.06 8.07 22.15
N GLN A 317 2.56 8.02 20.92
CA GLN A 317 3.99 8.00 20.59
C GLN A 317 4.57 9.41 20.37
N GLY A 318 3.74 10.44 20.18
CA GLY A 318 4.19 11.82 19.86
C GLY A 318 5.04 11.89 18.59
N LEU A 319 4.89 10.91 17.69
CA LEU A 319 5.69 10.78 16.48
C LEU A 319 4.98 11.51 15.34
N HIS A 320 5.16 12.82 15.27
CA HIS A 320 4.71 13.58 14.12
C HIS A 320 5.51 13.20 12.87
N PHE A 321 4.81 12.81 11.80
CA PHE A 321 5.41 12.64 10.48
C PHE A 321 5.97 13.98 10.02
N GLN A 322 7.29 14.17 10.16
CA GLN A 322 7.96 15.36 9.66
C GLN A 322 7.81 15.36 8.14
N ALA A 323 7.10 16.37 7.61
CA ALA A 323 7.18 16.69 6.20
C ALA A 323 8.67 16.86 5.85
N LEU A 324 9.10 16.31 4.72
CA LEU A 324 10.42 16.64 4.17
C LEU A 324 10.43 18.14 3.83
N ASP A 325 10.80 18.98 4.80
CA ASP A 325 10.92 20.42 4.60
C ASP A 325 11.95 20.76 3.51
N SER A 326 12.90 19.85 3.27
CA SER A 326 13.93 19.97 2.22
C SER A 326 13.39 19.93 0.79
N PHE A 327 12.18 19.42 0.56
CA PHE A 327 11.55 19.40 -0.78
C PHE A 327 10.33 20.32 -0.87
N ARG A 328 10.10 21.17 0.12
CA ARG A 328 9.10 22.24 -0.02
C ARG A 328 9.62 23.25 -1.04
N PRO A 329 8.82 23.61 -2.07
CA PRO A 329 9.19 24.71 -2.94
C PRO A 329 9.35 25.97 -2.09
N SER A 330 10.60 26.42 -1.92
CA SER A 330 10.95 27.62 -1.14
C SER A 330 10.75 28.91 -1.93
N VAL A 331 10.47 28.78 -3.22
CA VAL A 331 10.29 29.88 -4.18
C VAL A 331 8.87 29.80 -4.71
N ALA A 332 8.16 30.92 -4.71
CA ALA A 332 6.84 31.00 -5.30
C ALA A 332 6.92 30.76 -6.81
N LEU A 333 5.90 30.12 -7.40
CA LEU A 333 5.87 29.81 -8.82
C LEU A 333 6.05 31.05 -9.71
N ALA A 334 5.54 32.20 -9.27
CA ALA A 334 5.71 33.47 -9.98
C ALA A 334 7.19 33.89 -10.06
N ASP A 335 7.90 33.82 -8.94
CA ASP A 335 9.31 34.19 -8.83
C ASP A 335 10.22 33.21 -9.59
N TRP A 336 9.85 31.92 -9.59
CA TRP A 336 10.54 30.91 -10.37
C TRP A 336 10.37 31.15 -11.88
N LYS A 337 9.17 31.49 -12.36
CA LYS A 337 8.91 31.82 -13.77
C LYS A 337 9.75 33.01 -14.25
N VAL A 338 9.85 34.07 -13.44
CA VAL A 338 10.68 35.24 -13.75
C VAL A 338 12.16 34.86 -13.84
N SER A 339 12.62 33.99 -12.94
CA SER A 339 14.00 33.50 -12.94
C SER A 339 14.30 32.62 -14.16
N LEU A 340 13.35 31.76 -14.56
CA LEU A 340 13.45 30.91 -15.74
C LEU A 340 13.49 31.75 -17.02
N ASP A 341 12.62 32.75 -17.14
CA ASP A 341 12.58 33.67 -18.30
C ASP A 341 13.89 34.46 -18.43
N LYS A 342 14.51 34.83 -17.31
CA LYS A 342 15.81 35.50 -17.30
C LYS A 342 16.92 34.58 -17.80
N VAL A 343 16.97 33.33 -17.31
CA VAL A 343 17.94 32.32 -17.76
C VAL A 343 17.74 31.98 -19.24
N ILE A 344 16.49 31.85 -19.72
CA ILE A 344 16.19 31.58 -21.14
C ILE A 344 16.58 32.76 -22.02
N LYS A 345 16.43 34.00 -21.56
CA LYS A 345 16.87 35.21 -22.28
C LYS A 345 18.39 35.33 -22.33
N GLU A 346 19.10 34.96 -21.26
CA GLU A 346 20.57 34.97 -21.20
C GLU A 346 21.21 33.79 -21.96
N ALA A 347 20.49 32.67 -22.13
CA ALA A 347 20.94 31.48 -22.85
C ALA A 347 20.62 31.48 -24.36
N ARG A 348 19.93 32.51 -24.88
CA ARG A 348 19.79 32.72 -26.32
C ARG A 348 21.01 33.53 -26.83
N PRO A 349 21.79 33.01 -27.79
CA PRO A 349 22.90 33.76 -28.38
C PRO A 349 22.44 35.01 -29.14
#